data_AF-A0A7Z9Q8A3-F1
#
_entry.id   AF-A0A7Z9Q8A3-F1
#
_cell.length_a   1.000
_cell.length_b   1.000
_cell.length_c   1.000
_cell.angle_alpha   90.00
_cell.angle_beta   90.00
_cell.angle_gamma   90.00
#
_symmetry.space_group_name_H-M   'P 1'
#
loop_
_entity.id
_entity.type
_entity.pdbx_description
1 polymer ?
#
loop_
_entity_poly.entity_id
_entity_poly.type
_entity_poly.pdbx_seq_one_letter_code
_entity_poly.pdbx_strand_id
1 'polypeptide(L)'
;MRRYLSYLIPNSNYHSQGLLLLRIIGGLMMVFNHGWGKITAGPEKWDRIGHALTDIIGFEFLSTFFGFMAAFSESVCALLIVFGLFTRPASILLMFTMFVASMNHVIDGEIPELAIMYFAVTLVLILIGPGKFSLDYRYFSTLQN
;
A
#
# COMPACT_ATOMS: atom_id res chain seq x y z
N MET A 1 17.59 12.20 -35.31
CA MET A 1 17.03 10.89 -34.90
C MET A 1 17.57 10.41 -33.54
N ARG A 2 18.89 10.25 -33.33
CA ARG A 2 19.48 9.81 -32.04
C ARG A 2 19.03 10.57 -30.78
N ARG A 3 18.92 11.91 -30.85
CA ARG A 3 18.46 12.77 -29.74
C ARG A 3 16.98 12.57 -29.37
N TYR A 4 16.16 12.04 -30.27
CA TYR A 4 14.76 11.71 -29.97
C TYR A 4 14.64 10.28 -29.42
N LEU A 5 15.45 9.35 -29.94
CA LEU A 5 15.50 7.97 -29.45
C LEU A 5 16.05 7.86 -28.02
N SER A 6 16.86 8.81 -27.56
CA SER A 6 17.35 8.84 -26.17
C SER A 6 16.24 9.06 -25.14
N TYR A 7 15.06 9.58 -25.52
CA TYR A 7 13.91 9.68 -24.60
C TYR A 7 13.19 8.34 -24.40
N LEU A 8 13.37 7.38 -25.31
CA LEU A 8 12.78 6.04 -25.20
C LEU A 8 13.62 5.10 -24.33
N ILE A 9 14.84 5.51 -23.96
CA ILE A 9 15.78 4.74 -23.15
C ILE A 9 15.66 5.20 -21.69
N PRO A 10 15.67 4.28 -20.70
CA PRO A 10 15.54 4.63 -19.29
C PRO A 10 16.62 5.63 -18.84
N ASN A 11 16.20 6.69 -18.17
CA ASN A 11 17.11 7.61 -17.49
C ASN A 11 17.13 7.30 -15.98
N SER A 12 18.19 6.65 -15.52
CA SER A 12 18.34 6.23 -14.12
C SER A 12 18.42 7.40 -13.13
N ASN A 13 18.68 8.63 -13.59
CA ASN A 13 18.77 9.82 -12.74
C ASN A 13 17.45 10.18 -12.03
N TYR A 14 16.31 9.69 -12.54
CA TYR A 14 14.99 9.98 -11.99
C TYR A 14 14.39 8.83 -11.17
N HIS A 15 15.14 7.75 -10.94
CA HIS A 15 14.61 6.57 -10.26
C HIS A 15 14.07 6.89 -8.86
N SER A 16 14.83 7.66 -8.05
CA SER A 16 14.39 8.01 -6.70
C SER A 16 13.22 9.01 -6.68
N GLN A 17 13.15 9.90 -7.67
CA GLN A 17 12.06 10.85 -7.86
C GLN A 17 10.77 10.11 -8.24
N GLY A 18 10.86 9.13 -9.13
CA GLY A 18 9.73 8.26 -9.49
C GLY A 18 9.20 7.49 -8.29
N LEU A 19 10.07 6.89 -7.47
CA LEU A 19 9.66 6.21 -6.24
C LEU A 19 9.05 7.17 -5.21
N LEU A 20 9.55 8.41 -5.10
CA LEU A 20 8.95 9.42 -4.24
C LEU A 20 7.52 9.76 -4.69
N LEU A 21 7.32 10.01 -5.99
CA LEU A 21 6.00 10.28 -6.55
C LEU A 21 5.05 9.11 -6.34
N LEU A 22 5.51 7.88 -6.59
CA LEU A 22 4.72 6.66 -6.38
C LEU A 22 4.25 6.54 -4.93
N ARG A 23 5.14 6.81 -3.96
CA ARG A 23 4.82 6.79 -2.52
C ARG A 23 3.84 7.89 -2.13
N ILE A 24 4.07 9.13 -2.56
CA ILE A 24 3.21 10.27 -2.21
C ILE A 24 1.83 10.09 -2.82
N ILE A 25 1.73 9.83 -4.13
CA ILE A 25 0.44 9.75 -4.82
C ILE A 25 -0.33 8.52 -4.32
N GLY A 26 0.28 7.34 -4.39
CA GLY A 26 -0.38 6.09 -3.99
C GLY A 26 -0.74 6.08 -2.51
N GLY A 27 0.17 6.53 -1.64
CA GLY A 27 -0.04 6.58 -0.20
C GLY A 27 -1.10 7.60 0.21
N LEU A 28 -1.06 8.84 -0.31
CA LEU A 28 -2.08 9.85 0.06
C LEU A 28 -3.48 9.48 -0.45
N MET A 29 -3.60 8.94 -1.67
CA MET A 29 -4.90 8.47 -2.16
C MET A 29 -5.46 7.34 -1.29
N MET A 30 -4.60 6.41 -0.85
CA MET A 30 -5.01 5.35 0.07
C MET A 30 -5.51 5.92 1.41
N VAL A 31 -4.75 6.83 2.02
CA VAL A 31 -5.11 7.45 3.31
C VAL A 31 -6.44 8.20 3.21
N PHE A 32 -6.60 9.08 2.23
CA PHE A 32 -7.76 9.96 2.17
C PHE A 32 -9.02 9.27 1.66
N ASN A 33 -8.91 8.36 0.69
CA ASN A 33 -10.08 7.75 0.06
C ASN A 33 -10.51 6.44 0.72
N HIS A 34 -9.61 5.75 1.43
CA HIS A 34 -9.89 4.42 1.98
C HIS A 34 -9.59 4.32 3.47
N GLY A 35 -8.44 4.84 3.93
CA GLY A 35 -7.98 4.66 5.30
C GLY A 35 -8.71 5.50 6.35
N TRP A 36 -8.75 6.83 6.17
CA TRP A 36 -9.11 7.77 7.23
C TRP A 36 -10.50 7.52 7.84
N GLY A 37 -11.49 7.27 6.97
CA GLY A 37 -12.84 6.94 7.41
C GLY A 37 -12.91 5.59 8.13
N LYS A 38 -12.06 4.62 7.77
CA LYS A 38 -12.06 3.29 8.40
C LYS A 38 -11.39 3.31 9.77
N ILE A 39 -10.24 3.97 9.92
CA ILE A 39 -9.49 3.96 11.19
C ILE A 39 -10.21 4.71 12.31
N THR A 40 -11.08 5.66 11.97
CA THR A 40 -11.85 6.46 12.93
C THR A 40 -13.26 5.92 13.20
N ALA A 41 -13.73 4.90 12.47
CA ALA A 41 -15.11 4.41 12.55
C ALA A 41 -15.40 3.46 13.74
N GLY A 42 -14.36 2.95 14.41
CA GLY A 42 -14.49 2.12 15.60
C GLY A 42 -14.88 0.65 15.35
N PRO A 43 -15.04 -0.13 16.45
CA PRO A 43 -15.09 -1.60 16.39
C PRO A 43 -16.22 -2.16 15.54
N GLU A 44 -17.42 -1.56 15.56
CA GLU A 44 -18.56 -2.06 14.80
C GLU A 44 -18.33 -1.98 13.28
N LYS A 45 -17.64 -0.94 12.81
CA LYS A 45 -17.26 -0.83 11.39
C LYS A 45 -16.12 -1.77 11.05
N TRP A 46 -15.14 -1.92 11.95
CA TRP A 46 -14.05 -2.87 11.76
C TRP A 46 -14.56 -4.30 11.65
N ASP A 47 -15.51 -4.68 12.49
CA ASP A 47 -16.16 -5.99 12.41
C ASP A 47 -16.75 -6.23 11.01
N ARG A 48 -17.52 -5.29 10.47
CA ARG A 48 -18.06 -5.42 9.10
C ARG A 48 -16.98 -5.52 8.02
N ILE A 49 -15.85 -4.84 8.19
CA ILE A 49 -14.73 -4.89 7.23
C ILE A 49 -13.99 -6.24 7.34
N GLY A 50 -13.85 -6.77 8.55
CA GLY A 50 -13.13 -8.01 8.84
C GLY A 50 -13.72 -9.24 8.18
N HIS A 51 -15.04 -9.25 7.98
CA HIS A 51 -15.78 -10.33 7.30
C HIS A 51 -15.22 -10.65 5.91
N ALA A 52 -14.70 -9.64 5.19
CA ALA A 52 -14.06 -9.83 3.90
C ALA A 52 -12.91 -10.87 3.92
N LEU A 53 -12.23 -11.04 5.06
CA LEU A 53 -11.24 -12.10 5.26
C LEU A 53 -11.81 -13.28 6.04
N THR A 54 -12.52 -13.02 7.14
CA THR A 54 -12.93 -14.10 8.06
C THR A 54 -13.92 -15.06 7.45
N ASP A 55 -14.74 -14.62 6.50
CA ASP A 55 -15.69 -15.49 5.77
C ASP A 55 -14.95 -16.47 4.85
N ILE A 56 -13.74 -16.12 4.39
CA ILE A 56 -12.89 -16.98 3.57
C ILE A 56 -12.12 -17.99 4.43
N ILE A 57 -11.59 -17.55 5.59
CA ILE A 57 -10.73 -18.39 6.45
C ILE A 57 -11.49 -19.12 7.56
N GLY A 58 -12.77 -18.80 7.80
CA GLY A 58 -13.66 -19.44 8.77
C GLY A 58 -13.47 -19.03 10.23
N PHE A 59 -12.82 -17.88 10.51
CA PHE A 59 -12.53 -17.42 11.87
C PHE A 59 -13.27 -16.12 12.22
N GLU A 60 -14.60 -16.16 12.33
CA GLU A 60 -15.46 -14.99 12.54
C GLU A 60 -15.12 -14.17 13.81
N PHE A 61 -14.68 -14.81 14.89
CA PHE A 61 -14.31 -14.11 16.13
C PHE A 61 -13.12 -13.15 15.98
N LEU A 62 -12.35 -13.25 14.89
CA LEU A 62 -11.24 -12.35 14.56
C LEU A 62 -11.65 -11.20 13.64
N SER A 63 -12.93 -11.08 13.30
CA SER A 63 -13.41 -10.12 12.30
C SER A 63 -13.05 -8.68 12.67
N THR A 64 -13.45 -8.21 13.86
CA THR A 64 -13.05 -6.89 14.37
C THR A 64 -11.53 -6.66 14.34
N PHE A 65 -10.71 -7.68 14.66
CA PHE A 65 -9.25 -7.57 14.62
C PHE A 65 -8.72 -7.37 13.19
N PHE A 66 -9.15 -8.22 12.24
CA PHE A 66 -8.69 -8.11 10.86
C PHE A 66 -9.22 -6.85 10.17
N GLY A 67 -10.42 -6.40 10.51
CA GLY A 67 -10.95 -5.12 10.03
C GLY A 67 -10.17 -3.92 10.56
N PHE A 68 -9.74 -3.96 11.83
CA PHE A 68 -8.82 -2.95 12.37
C PHE A 68 -7.47 -3.00 11.63
N MET A 69 -6.92 -4.18 11.39
CA MET A 69 -5.66 -4.34 10.65
C MET A 69 -5.77 -3.79 9.23
N ALA A 70 -6.90 -4.00 8.54
CA ALA A 70 -7.18 -3.38 7.24
C ALA A 70 -7.21 -1.84 7.35
N ALA A 71 -7.94 -1.30 8.32
CA ALA A 71 -8.02 0.15 8.55
C ALA A 71 -6.66 0.77 8.91
N PHE A 72 -5.87 0.10 9.75
CA PHE A 72 -4.51 0.50 10.14
C PHE A 72 -3.58 0.51 8.93
N SER A 73 -3.66 -0.52 8.11
CA SER A 73 -2.86 -0.69 6.91
C SER A 73 -3.15 0.41 5.87
N GLU A 74 -4.43 0.67 5.60
CA GLU A 74 -4.87 1.71 4.65
C GLU A 74 -4.66 3.14 5.18
N SER A 75 -4.40 3.32 6.48
CA SER A 75 -4.18 4.63 7.10
C SER A 75 -2.73 4.82 7.52
N VAL A 76 -2.34 4.21 8.63
CA VAL A 76 -1.04 4.41 9.26
C VAL A 76 0.07 3.86 8.37
N CYS A 77 -0.07 2.64 7.85
CA CYS A 77 0.96 2.10 6.93
C CYS A 77 1.02 2.90 5.63
N ALA A 78 -0.11 3.36 5.09
CA ALA A 78 -0.11 4.24 3.93
C ALA A 78 0.60 5.58 4.19
N LEU A 79 0.41 6.20 5.37
CA LEU A 79 1.17 7.40 5.78
C LEU A 79 2.67 7.11 5.94
N LEU A 80 3.02 5.98 6.55
CA LEU A 80 4.41 5.53 6.66
C LEU A 80 5.05 5.37 5.27
N ILE A 81 4.32 4.84 4.29
CA ILE A 81 4.75 4.76 2.89
C ILE A 81 4.99 6.15 2.30
N VAL A 82 4.09 7.12 2.52
CA VAL A 82 4.24 8.51 2.03
C VAL A 82 5.57 9.11 2.49
N PHE A 83 5.88 9.00 3.79
CA PHE A 83 7.15 9.49 4.33
C PHE A 83 8.35 8.59 3.97
N GLY A 84 8.09 7.36 3.56
CA GLY A 84 9.09 6.33 3.34
C GLY A 84 9.77 5.92 4.62
N LEU A 85 9.00 5.65 5.67
CA LEU A 85 9.47 5.10 6.93
C LEU A 85 8.89 3.70 7.08
N PHE A 86 9.73 2.71 7.37
CA PHE A 86 9.35 1.29 7.37
C PHE A 86 8.59 0.88 6.10
N THR A 87 9.06 1.36 4.95
CA THR A 87 8.33 1.32 3.67
C THR A 87 7.99 -0.09 3.24
N ARG A 88 8.94 -1.03 3.37
CA ARG A 88 8.73 -2.44 2.99
C ARG A 88 7.69 -3.14 3.86
N PRO A 89 7.82 -3.20 5.20
CA PRO A 89 6.80 -3.85 6.03
C PRO A 89 5.44 -3.14 5.94
N ALA A 90 5.40 -1.81 5.86
CA ALA A 90 4.15 -1.06 5.64
C ALA A 90 3.49 -1.43 4.30
N SER A 91 4.29 -1.57 3.24
CA SER A 91 3.80 -1.98 1.91
C SER A 91 3.34 -3.43 1.89
N ILE A 92 3.97 -4.34 2.64
CA ILE A 92 3.52 -5.74 2.77
C ILE A 92 2.14 -5.81 3.41
N LEU A 93 1.93 -5.07 4.49
CA LEU A 93 0.62 -5.01 5.15
C LEU A 93 -0.44 -4.43 4.20
N LEU A 94 -0.13 -3.35 3.48
CA LEU A 94 -1.08 -2.73 2.56
C LEU A 94 -1.38 -3.62 1.34
N MET A 95 -0.35 -4.28 0.80
CA MET A 95 -0.49 -5.26 -0.27
C MET A 95 -1.43 -6.40 0.16
N PHE A 96 -1.27 -6.93 1.38
CA PHE A 96 -2.15 -7.99 1.88
C PHE A 96 -3.61 -7.51 2.01
N THR A 97 -3.84 -6.31 2.54
CA THR A 97 -5.19 -5.73 2.60
C THR A 97 -5.81 -5.57 1.21
N MET A 98 -5.04 -5.11 0.22
CA MET A 98 -5.53 -4.97 -1.15
C MET A 98 -5.76 -6.31 -1.86
N PHE A 99 -4.99 -7.34 -1.51
CA PHE A 99 -5.24 -8.70 -1.98
C PHE A 99 -6.59 -9.24 -1.47
N VAL A 100 -6.84 -9.14 -0.16
CA VAL A 100 -8.13 -9.53 0.44
C VAL A 100 -9.28 -8.74 -0.16
N ALA A 101 -9.13 -7.42 -0.28
CA ALA A 101 -10.15 -6.57 -0.91
C ALA A 101 -10.43 -7.02 -2.35
N SER A 102 -9.38 -7.31 -3.14
CA SER A 102 -9.54 -7.79 -4.51
C SER A 102 -10.30 -9.12 -4.57
N MET A 103 -10.01 -10.06 -3.66
CA MET A 103 -10.75 -11.32 -3.57
C MET A 103 -12.22 -11.08 -3.23
N ASN A 104 -12.51 -10.23 -2.26
CA ASN A 104 -13.88 -9.93 -1.84
C ASN A 104 -14.73 -9.38 -3.00
N HIS A 105 -14.21 -8.38 -3.71
CA HIS A 105 -14.87 -7.82 -4.90
C HIS A 105 -15.12 -8.88 -6.00
N VAL A 106 -14.18 -9.80 -6.23
CA VAL A 106 -14.39 -10.90 -7.20
C VAL A 106 -15.49 -11.85 -6.76
N ILE A 107 -15.56 -12.16 -5.45
CA ILE A 107 -16.64 -12.99 -4.88
C ILE A 107 -18.00 -12.31 -5.06
N ASP A 108 -18.04 -10.98 -4.89
CA ASP A 108 -19.25 -10.16 -5.11
C ASP A 108 -19.61 -9.98 -6.61
N GLY A 109 -18.80 -10.54 -7.53
CA GLY A 109 -19.01 -10.45 -8.98
C GLY A 109 -18.58 -9.12 -9.60
N GLU A 110 -17.80 -8.33 -8.88
CA GLU A 110 -17.26 -7.04 -9.31
C GLU A 110 -15.83 -7.17 -9.87
N ILE A 111 -15.38 -6.17 -10.63
CA ILE A 111 -14.00 -6.10 -11.13
C ILE A 111 -13.16 -5.24 -10.19
N PRO A 112 -12.19 -5.80 -9.44
CA PRO A 112 -11.42 -5.07 -8.43
C PRO A 112 -10.27 -4.21 -8.99
N GLU A 113 -10.49 -3.45 -10.06
CA GLU A 113 -9.41 -2.72 -10.76
C GLU A 113 -8.59 -1.84 -9.81
N LEU A 114 -9.25 -1.08 -8.94
CA LEU A 114 -8.57 -0.15 -8.04
C LEU A 114 -7.77 -0.88 -6.95
N ALA A 115 -8.31 -1.96 -6.38
CA ALA A 115 -7.61 -2.76 -5.38
C ALA A 115 -6.37 -3.45 -5.99
N ILE A 116 -6.49 -3.98 -7.22
CA ILE A 116 -5.36 -4.54 -7.97
C ILE A 116 -4.29 -3.48 -8.26
N MET A 117 -4.69 -2.24 -8.60
CA MET A 117 -3.74 -1.15 -8.83
C MET A 117 -2.93 -0.82 -7.57
N TYR A 118 -3.57 -0.72 -6.41
CA TYR A 118 -2.84 -0.49 -5.15
C TYR A 118 -1.99 -1.69 -4.73
N PHE A 119 -2.45 -2.92 -5.00
CA PHE A 119 -1.63 -4.12 -4.84
C PHE A 119 -0.36 -4.04 -5.70
N ALA A 120 -0.48 -3.66 -6.97
CA ALA A 120 0.67 -3.52 -7.86
C ALA A 120 1.64 -2.42 -7.39
N VAL A 121 1.12 -1.26 -6.98
CA VAL A 121 1.93 -0.15 -6.45
C VAL A 121 2.73 -0.59 -5.22
N THR A 122 2.08 -1.26 -4.27
CA THR A 122 2.74 -1.75 -3.06
C THR A 122 3.76 -2.85 -3.36
N LEU A 123 3.47 -3.75 -4.30
CA LEU A 123 4.42 -4.76 -4.78
C LEU A 123 5.69 -4.12 -5.37
N VAL A 124 5.55 -3.07 -6.18
CA VAL A 124 6.69 -2.32 -6.71
C VAL A 124 7.56 -1.75 -5.57
N LEU A 125 6.94 -1.18 -4.53
CA LEU A 125 7.65 -0.63 -3.37
C LEU A 125 8.32 -1.72 -2.52
N ILE A 126 7.75 -2.91 -2.43
CA ILE A 126 8.37 -4.06 -1.75
C ILE A 126 9.66 -4.47 -2.48
N LEU A 127 9.57 -4.66 -3.79
CA LEU A 127 10.67 -5.14 -4.62
C LEU A 127 11.81 -4.11 -4.70
N ILE A 128 11.48 -2.89 -5.12
CA ILE A 128 12.49 -1.85 -5.37
C ILE A 128 12.93 -1.17 -4.07
N GLY A 129 12.02 -1.02 -3.10
CA GLY A 129 12.28 -0.30 -1.86
C GLY A 129 11.93 1.20 -1.94
N PRO A 130 12.39 1.98 -0.95
CA PRO A 130 11.83 3.32 -0.68
C PRO A 130 12.46 4.46 -1.49
N GLY A 131 13.62 4.24 -2.11
CA GLY A 131 14.39 5.27 -2.82
C GLY A 131 15.11 6.27 -1.90
N LYS A 132 15.96 7.13 -2.49
CA LYS A 132 16.87 8.03 -1.73
C LYS A 132 16.16 9.14 -0.96
N PHE A 133 14.97 9.56 -1.39
CA PHE A 133 14.16 10.60 -0.73
C PHE A 133 13.22 10.01 0.35
N SER A 134 13.65 8.97 1.05
CA SER A 134 12.87 8.32 2.10
C SER A 134 13.53 8.52 3.46
N LEU A 135 12.73 8.49 4.52
CA LEU A 135 13.26 8.48 5.88
C LEU A 135 14.06 7.20 6.15
N ASP A 136 13.65 6.07 5.55
CA ASP A 136 14.39 4.81 5.61
C ASP A 136 15.82 4.96 5.11
N TYR A 137 15.99 5.57 3.94
CA TYR A 137 17.32 5.83 3.40
C TYR A 137 18.11 6.78 4.32
N ARG A 138 17.48 7.83 4.84
CA ARG A 138 18.15 8.80 5.71
C ARG A 138 18.65 8.20 7.03
N TYR A 139 17.87 7.32 7.65
CA TYR A 139 18.17 6.81 9.00
C TYR A 139 18.80 5.42 9.03
N PHE A 140 18.60 4.59 8.01
CA PHE A 140 19.09 3.21 8.00
C PHE A 140 20.18 2.93 6.96
N SER A 141 20.51 3.88 6.08
CA SER A 141 21.62 3.68 5.12
C SER A 141 22.99 3.52 5.80
N THR A 142 23.16 4.05 7.01
CA THR A 142 24.38 3.88 7.80
C THR A 142 24.58 2.47 8.33
N LEU A 143 23.56 1.60 8.32
CA LEU A 143 23.68 0.20 8.70
C LEU A 143 24.24 -0.68 7.57
N GLN A 144 24.44 -0.13 6.38
CA GLN A 144 24.97 -0.83 5.21
C GLN A 144 26.43 -0.50 4.89
N ASN A 145 27.07 0.37 5.70
CA ASN A 145 28.50 0.69 5.64
C ASN A 145 29.22 0.09 6.85
#